data_AF-A0A7V9SC20-F1
#
_entry.id   AF-A0A7V9SC20-F1
#
_cell.length_a   1.000
_cell.length_b   1.000
_cell.length_c   1.000
_cell.angle_alpha   90.00
_cell.angle_beta   90.00
_cell.angle_gamma   90.00
#
_symmetry.space_group_name_H-M   'P 1'
#
loop_
_entity.id
_entity.type
_entity.pdbx_description
1 polymer ?
#
loop_
_entity_poly.entity_id
_entity_poly.type
_entity_poly.pdbx_seq_one_letter_code
_entity_poly.pdbx_strand_id
1 'polypeptide(L)'
;MEATTKRLYRAAERYPPRDREYRTPAAQGRQPRPDAPEQERRSWDALSAWDTPEAAMRIARGSRSARYVVSFDIPDNCGVTYEPSGEPGHFDIL
;
A
#
# COMPACT_ATOMS: atom_id res chain seq x y z
N MET A 1 -18.58 -19.23 10.73
CA MET A 1 -17.71 -18.99 9.57
C MET A 1 -16.48 -18.30 10.10
N GLU A 2 -15.29 -18.87 9.92
CA GLU A 2 -14.06 -18.14 10.24
C GLU A 2 -13.98 -16.93 9.30
N ALA A 3 -13.67 -15.76 9.86
CA ALA A 3 -13.45 -14.57 9.03
C ALA A 3 -12.19 -14.81 8.20
N THR A 4 -12.30 -14.74 6.87
CA THR A 4 -11.11 -14.75 6.02
C THR A 4 -10.31 -13.49 6.30
N THR A 5 -8.99 -13.60 6.18
CA THR A 5 -8.07 -12.49 6.35
C THR A 5 -7.23 -12.37 5.10
N LYS A 6 -7.26 -11.20 4.46
CA LYS A 6 -6.32 -10.89 3.39
C LYS A 6 -5.04 -10.34 4.01
N ARG A 7 -3.93 -11.04 3.78
CA ARG A 7 -2.60 -10.53 4.10
C ARG A 7 -2.05 -9.73 2.94
N LEU A 8 -1.61 -8.50 3.21
CA LEU A 8 -0.91 -7.61 2.28
C LEU A 8 0.40 -7.11 2.89
N TYR A 9 1.33 -6.67 2.05
CA TYR A 9 2.67 -6.27 2.43
C TYR A 9 3.02 -4.88 1.91
N ARG A 10 3.69 -4.06 2.71
CA ARG A 10 4.07 -2.70 2.34
C ARG A 10 5.49 -2.38 2.75
N ALA A 11 6.15 -1.58 1.93
CA ALA A 11 7.45 -1.00 2.25
C ALA A 11 7.29 0.08 3.33
N ALA A 12 8.07 -0.03 4.40
CA ALA A 12 8.07 0.89 5.53
C ALA A 12 9.46 1.50 5.74
N GLU A 13 9.50 2.76 6.17
CA GLU A 13 10.73 3.51 6.43
C GLU A 13 11.38 3.09 7.75
N ARG A 14 10.59 2.63 8.72
CA ARG A 14 11.05 2.19 10.03
C ARG A 14 10.14 1.15 10.67
N TYR A 15 10.64 0.57 11.76
CA TYR A 15 9.88 -0.32 12.62
C TYR A 15 9.88 0.21 14.08
N PRO A 16 8.70 0.35 14.73
CA PRO A 16 7.37 0.28 14.12
C PRO A 16 7.14 1.45 13.12
N PRO A 17 6.25 1.28 12.11
CA PRO A 17 5.85 2.37 11.22
C PRO A 17 5.25 3.55 11.99
N ARG A 18 5.43 4.77 11.49
CA ARG A 18 4.78 5.98 12.02
C ARG A 18 3.40 6.17 11.43
N ASP A 19 2.56 6.94 12.10
CA ASP A 19 1.23 7.35 11.61
C ASP A 19 1.24 7.88 10.17
N ARG A 20 2.29 8.61 9.78
CA ARG A 20 2.43 9.13 8.41
C ARG A 20 2.47 8.03 7.35
N GLU A 21 2.99 6.85 7.69
CA GLU A 21 3.16 5.72 6.76
C GLU A 21 1.82 5.02 6.46
N TYR A 22 0.81 5.29 7.29
CA TYR A 22 -0.60 4.92 7.13
C TYR A 22 -1.45 6.01 6.46
N ARG A 23 -0.84 7.10 5.99
CA ARG A 23 -1.53 8.15 5.22
C ARG A 23 -1.29 7.95 3.73
N THR A 24 -2.34 8.16 2.93
CA THR A 24 -2.29 8.17 1.46
C THR A 24 -1.35 9.27 0.96
N PRO A 25 -0.78 9.17 -0.24
CA PRO A 25 -0.01 10.24 -0.84
C PRO A 25 -0.72 11.60 -0.82
N ALA A 26 -2.01 11.64 -1.14
CA ALA A 26 -2.84 12.85 -1.10
C ALA A 26 -2.96 13.41 0.34
N ALA A 27 -3.20 12.57 1.34
CA ALA A 27 -3.26 12.98 2.75
C ALA A 27 -1.90 13.46 3.30
N GLN A 28 -0.79 13.15 2.62
CA GLN A 28 0.53 13.69 2.90
C GLN A 28 0.82 15.01 2.14
N GLY A 29 -0.17 15.55 1.40
CA GLY A 29 -0.02 16.78 0.62
C GLY A 29 0.79 16.61 -0.66
N ARG A 30 0.99 15.37 -1.12
CA ARG A 30 1.68 15.10 -2.37
C ARG A 30 0.66 15.12 -3.53
N GLN A 31 1.10 15.45 -4.75
CA GLN A 31 0.23 15.47 -5.94
C GLN A 31 0.75 14.55 -7.06
N PRO A 32 -0.14 13.87 -7.80
CA PRO A 32 0.24 13.14 -9.00
C PRO A 32 0.83 14.08 -10.05
N ARG A 33 1.59 13.52 -11.00
CA ARG A 33 2.06 14.29 -12.15
C ARG A 33 0.85 14.81 -12.96
N PRO A 34 0.92 16.00 -13.57
CA PRO A 34 -0.20 16.57 -14.33
C PRO A 34 -0.71 15.68 -15.48
N ASP A 35 0.18 14.84 -16.02
CA ASP A 35 -0.06 13.89 -17.12
C ASP A 35 -0.24 12.44 -16.64
N ALA A 36 -0.28 12.19 -15.33
CA ALA A 36 -0.49 10.85 -14.79
C ALA A 36 -1.81 10.26 -15.31
N PRO A 37 -1.84 8.98 -15.74
CA PRO A 37 -3.06 8.28 -16.12
C PRO A 37 -4.10 8.31 -15.00
N GLU A 38 -5.39 8.22 -15.35
CA GLU A 38 -6.48 8.30 -14.36
C GLU A 38 -6.35 7.24 -13.26
N GLN A 39 -5.98 6.01 -13.62
CA GLN A 39 -5.74 4.94 -12.65
C GLN A 39 -4.63 5.32 -11.66
N GLU A 40 -3.51 5.87 -12.16
CA GLU A 40 -2.43 6.33 -11.29
C GLU A 40 -2.94 7.42 -10.35
N ARG A 41 -3.73 8.40 -10.84
CA ARG A 41 -4.29 9.46 -10.01
C ARG A 41 -5.16 8.92 -8.87
N ARG A 42 -6.01 7.92 -9.14
CA ARG A 42 -6.87 7.30 -8.11
C ARG A 42 -6.05 6.65 -7.00
N SER A 43 -4.92 6.02 -7.34
CA SER A 43 -4.03 5.40 -6.35
C SER A 43 -3.38 6.41 -5.38
N TRP A 44 -3.44 7.72 -5.63
CA TRP A 44 -2.95 8.74 -4.67
C TRP A 44 -3.85 8.90 -3.46
N ASP A 45 -5.11 8.49 -3.57
CA ASP A 45 -6.08 8.46 -2.48
C ASP A 45 -6.10 7.09 -1.77
N ALA A 46 -5.13 6.21 -2.06
CA ALA A 46 -5.04 4.87 -1.49
C ALA A 46 -3.67 4.59 -0.84
N LEU A 47 -3.62 3.54 -0.02
CA LEU A 47 -2.36 2.96 0.45
C LEU A 47 -1.94 1.80 -0.46
N SER A 48 -0.86 2.01 -1.21
CA SER A 48 -0.18 0.95 -1.97
C SER A 48 0.30 -0.21 -1.08
N ALA A 49 -0.03 -1.44 -1.48
CA ALA A 49 0.43 -2.68 -0.88
C ALA A 49 0.57 -3.80 -1.92
N TRP A 50 1.14 -4.93 -1.50
CA TRP A 50 1.43 -6.09 -2.34
C TRP A 50 0.90 -7.37 -1.72
N ASP A 51 0.51 -8.35 -2.54
CA ASP A 51 0.07 -9.67 -2.07
C ASP A 51 1.20 -10.59 -1.60
N THR A 52 2.45 -10.27 -1.96
CA THR A 52 3.64 -11.05 -1.61
C THR A 52 4.71 -10.19 -0.95
N PRO A 53 5.46 -10.75 0.02
CA PRO A 53 6.57 -10.04 0.63
C PRO A 53 7.70 -9.78 -0.39
N GLU A 54 7.90 -10.65 -1.38
CA GLU A 54 8.90 -10.48 -2.44
C GLU A 54 8.65 -9.23 -3.29
N ALA A 55 7.39 -8.98 -3.66
CA ALA A 55 7.04 -7.79 -4.41
C ALA A 55 7.21 -6.52 -3.56
N ALA A 56 6.79 -6.54 -2.29
CA ALA A 56 7.03 -5.42 -1.37
C ALA A 56 8.53 -5.18 -1.14
N MET A 57 9.36 -6.23 -1.07
CA MET A 57 10.81 -6.13 -0.95
C MET A 57 11.45 -5.51 -2.19
N ARG A 58 10.97 -5.85 -3.40
CA ARG A 58 11.43 -5.23 -4.65
C ARG A 58 11.19 -3.72 -4.63
N ILE A 59 10.02 -3.27 -4.18
CA ILE A 59 9.72 -1.83 -4.02
C ILE A 59 10.58 -1.20 -2.93
N ALA A 60 10.72 -1.86 -1.78
CA ALA A 60 11.55 -1.35 -0.69
C ALA A 60 13.01 -1.14 -1.12
N ARG A 61 13.60 -2.10 -1.87
CA ARG A 61 14.96 -2.01 -2.40
C ARG A 61 15.13 -0.86 -3.41
N GLY A 62 14.08 -0.51 -4.14
CA GLY A 62 14.07 0.63 -5.06
C GLY A 62 13.86 1.99 -4.36
N SER A 63 13.43 2.00 -3.09
CA SER A 63 13.17 3.22 -2.34
C SER A 63 14.41 3.69 -1.58
N ARG A 64 14.64 5.00 -1.56
CA ARG A 64 15.71 5.61 -0.76
C ARG A 64 15.40 5.66 0.74
N SER A 65 14.11 5.57 1.10
CA SER A 65 13.66 5.73 2.49
C SER A 65 13.14 4.43 3.12
N ALA A 66 12.64 3.49 2.32
CA ALA A 66 12.13 2.23 2.86
C ALA A 66 13.28 1.30 3.28
N ARG A 67 13.17 0.74 4.49
CA ARG A 67 14.16 -0.18 5.06
C ARG A 67 13.54 -1.49 5.54
N TYR A 68 12.22 -1.55 5.63
CA TYR A 68 11.47 -2.67 6.20
C TYR A 68 10.32 -3.04 5.28
N VAL A 69 9.83 -4.27 5.41
CA VAL A 69 8.56 -4.71 4.86
C VAL A 69 7.68 -5.10 6.04
N VAL A 70 6.47 -4.55 6.09
CA VAL A 70 5.46 -4.86 7.11
C VAL A 70 4.27 -5.56 6.45
N SER A 71 3.62 -6.44 7.20
CA SER A 71 2.39 -7.10 6.78
C SER A 71 1.18 -6.48 7.48
N PHE A 72 0.07 -6.36 6.74
CA PHE A 72 -1.25 -6.07 7.27
C PHE A 72 -2.13 -7.29 7.08
N ASP A 73 -2.74 -7.73 8.17
CA ASP A 73 -3.78 -8.72 8.16
C ASP A 73 -5.10 -7.96 8.19
N ILE A 74 -5.81 -7.94 7.05
CA ILE A 74 -7.09 -7.23 6.87
C ILE A 74 -8.21 -8.26 6.98
N PRO A 75 -8.98 -8.26 8.09
CA PRO A 75 -10.16 -9.13 8.22
C PRO A 75 -11.27 -8.68 7.26
N ASP A 76 -12.01 -9.62 6.68
CA ASP A 76 -13.11 -9.34 5.75
C ASP A 76 -14.20 -8.40 6.34
N ASN A 77 -14.31 -8.33 7.67
CA ASN A 77 -15.36 -7.61 8.39
C ASN A 77 -14.89 -6.30 9.06
N CYS A 78 -13.72 -5.78 8.72
CA CYS A 78 -13.18 -4.56 9.35
C CYS A 78 -13.53 -3.24 8.65
N GLY A 79 -14.25 -3.29 7.53
CA GLY A 79 -14.67 -2.10 6.77
C GLY A 79 -13.58 -1.48 5.89
N VAL A 80 -12.35 -2.02 5.92
CA VAL A 80 -11.27 -1.68 4.98
C VAL A 80 -11.50 -2.42 3.68
N THR A 81 -11.44 -1.72 2.56
CA THR A 81 -11.51 -2.35 1.23
C THR A 81 -10.15 -2.32 0.56
N TYR A 82 -9.95 -3.24 -0.39
CA TYR A 82 -8.76 -3.26 -1.22
C TYR A 82 -9.13 -3.74 -2.62
N GLU A 83 -8.47 -3.18 -3.63
CA GLU A 83 -8.67 -3.57 -5.03
C GLU A 83 -7.34 -3.77 -5.75
N PRO A 84 -7.24 -4.71 -6.70
CA PRO A 84 -6.06 -4.83 -7.55
C PRO A 84 -5.84 -3.55 -8.36
N SER A 85 -4.61 -3.05 -8.38
CA SER A 85 -4.25 -1.82 -9.10
C SER A 85 -2.84 -1.94 -9.69
N GLY A 86 -2.55 -1.27 -10.81
CA GLY A 86 -1.19 -1.26 -11.37
C GLY A 86 -0.67 -2.63 -11.82
N GLU A 87 0.49 -3.04 -11.30
CA GLU A 87 1.14 -4.31 -11.64
C GLU A 87 0.43 -5.52 -11.01
N PRO A 88 0.53 -6.73 -11.59
CA PRO A 88 0.04 -7.94 -10.93
C PRO A 88 0.55 -8.09 -9.50
N GLY A 89 -0.37 -8.31 -8.57
CA GLY A 89 -0.09 -8.44 -7.14
C GLY A 89 -0.04 -7.12 -6.36
N HIS A 90 -0.18 -5.97 -7.02
CA HIS A 90 -0.33 -4.67 -6.36
C HIS A 90 -1.80 -4.39 -6.02
N PHE A 91 -2.02 -3.80 -4.85
CA PHE A 91 -3.33 -3.47 -4.32
C PHE A 91 -3.35 -2.04 -3.80
N ASP A 92 -4.45 -1.36 -4.05
CA ASP A 92 -4.83 -0.10 -3.41
C ASP A 92 -5.73 -0.44 -2.21
N ILE A 93 -5.28 -0.09 -0.99
CA ILE A 93 -6.09 -0.19 0.23
C ILE A 93 -6.78 1.15 0.45
N LEU A 94 -8.11 1.13 0.60
CA LEU A 94 -9.01 2.29 0.69
C LEU A 94 -9.58 2.47 2.11
#